data_AF-A0A2M8D2K5-F1
#
_entry.id   AF-A0A2M8D2K5-F1
#
_cell.length_a   1.000
_cell.length_b   1.000
_cell.length_c   1.000
_cell.angle_alpha   90.00
_cell.angle_beta   90.00
_cell.angle_gamma   90.00
#
_symmetry.space_group_name_H-M   'P 1'
#
loop_
_entity.id
_entity.type
_entity.pdbx_description
1 polymer ?
#
loop_
_entity_poly.entity_id
_entity_poly.type
_entity_poly.pdbx_seq_one_letter_code
_entity_poly.pdbx_strand_id
1 'polypeptide(L)' 'MIQNRLMQLRSLMAKQDVQAYIIPSTDPHQSEYVPAFWQRREWISGFTGSAGDVVVTMDQAG' A
#
# COMPACT_ATOMS: atom_id res chain seq x y z
N MET A 1 0.84 -12.95 6.39
CA MET A 1 -0.50 -12.87 5.78
C MET A 1 -0.87 -11.41 5.58
N ILE A 2 -1.59 -11.07 4.51
CA ILE A 2 -1.98 -9.68 4.14
C ILE A 2 -2.64 -8.93 5.32
N GLN A 3 -3.54 -9.61 6.05
CA GLN A 3 -4.22 -9.02 7.22
C GLN A 3 -3.27 -8.51 8.31
N ASN A 4 -2.14 -9.20 8.55
CA ASN A 4 -1.15 -8.75 9.52
C ASN A 4 -0.43 -7.47 9.05
N ARG A 5 -0.14 -7.36 7.74
CA ARG A 5 0.49 -6.16 7.16
C ARG A 5 -0.43 -4.94 7.29
N LEU A 6 -1.72 -5.11 7.00
CA LEU A 6 -2.73 -4.06 7.18
C LEU A 6 -2.88 -3.64 8.65
N MET A 7 -2.90 -4.59 9.58
CA MET A 7 -2.97 -4.31 11.01
C MET A 7 -1.75 -3.51 11.51
N GLN A 8 -0.56 -3.86 11.05
CA GLN A 8 0.67 -3.12 11.37
C GLN A 8 0.64 -1.69 10.79
N LEU A 9 0.19 -1.53 9.54
CA LEU A 9 0.04 -0.21 8.91
C LEU A 9 -0.96 0.65 9.69
N ARG A 10 -2.14 0.12 10.03
CA ARG A 10 -3.16 0.85 10.82
C ARG A 10 -2.67 1.23 12.22
N SER A 11 -1.85 0.37 12.83
CA SER A 11 -1.23 0.69 14.13
C SER A 11 -0.26 1.86 14.03
N LEU A 12 0.48 2.00 12.93
CA LEU A 12 1.33 3.15 12.66
C LEU A 12 0.51 4.38 12.32
N MET A 13 -0.52 4.24 11.48
CA MET A 13 -1.45 5.33 11.15
C MET A 13 -2.08 5.95 12.40
N ALA A 14 -2.57 5.12 13.32
CA ALA A 14 -3.14 5.60 14.59
C ALA A 14 -2.12 6.36 15.46
N LYS A 15 -0.85 5.91 15.48
CA LYS A 15 0.22 6.61 16.22
C LYS A 15 0.62 7.95 15.61
N GLN A 16 0.31 8.17 14.33
CA GLN A 16 0.70 9.38 13.57
C GLN A 16 -0.51 10.26 13.24
N ASP A 17 -1.70 9.96 13.76
CA ASP A 17 -2.96 10.64 13.46
C ASP A 17 -3.30 10.69 11.94
N VAL A 18 -3.01 9.59 11.24
CA VAL A 18 -3.29 9.43 9.81
C VAL A 18 -4.60 8.65 9.62
N GLN A 19 -5.57 9.22 8.91
CA GLN A 19 -6.88 8.59 8.68
C GLN A 19 -6.93 7.72 7.42
N ALA A 20 -6.10 8.06 6.42
CA ALA A 20 -5.98 7.32 5.17
C ALA A 20 -4.54 7.35 4.66
N TYR A 21 -4.12 6.25 4.02
CA TYR A 21 -2.79 6.11 3.43
C TYR A 21 -2.92 5.58 2.00
N ILE A 22 -2.30 6.28 1.05
CA ILE A 22 -2.29 5.90 -0.37
C ILE A 22 -0.97 5.20 -0.68
N ILE A 23 -1.04 4.00 -1.24
CA ILE A 23 0.10 3.22 -1.73
C ILE A 23 0.07 3.28 -3.27
N PRO A 24 0.87 4.16 -3.88
CA PRO A 24 0.95 4.24 -5.33
C PRO A 24 1.60 3.00 -5.93
N SER A 25 1.22 2.70 -7.16
CA SER A 25 1.82 1.65 -8.00
C SER A 25 3.19 2.02 -8.57
N THR A 26 3.58 3.30 -8.47
CA THR A 26 4.80 3.85 -9.08
C THR A 26 5.99 3.90 -8.12
N ASP A 27 7.18 4.01 -8.70
CA ASP A 27 8.36 4.47 -7.99
C ASP A 27 8.45 6.02 -8.03
N PRO A 28 9.44 6.63 -7.35
CA PRO A 28 9.61 8.10 -7.36
C PRO A 28 9.88 8.72 -8.74
N HIS A 29 10.17 7.91 -9.76
CA HIS A 29 10.53 8.37 -11.10
C HIS A 29 9.44 8.07 -12.14
N GLN A 30 8.30 7.50 -11.72
CA GLN A 30 7.22 7.07 -12.60
C GLN A 30 7.71 6.10 -13.69
N SER A 31 8.61 5.19 -13.32
CA SER A 31 9.11 4.16 -14.23
C SER A 31 7.98 3.29 -14.77
N GLU A 32 8.08 2.92 -16.05
CA GLU A 32 7.14 1.97 -16.69
C GLU A 32 7.20 0.59 -16.04
N TYR A 33 8.41 0.12 -15.69
CA TYR A 33 8.63 -1.13 -14.96
C TYR A 33 9.23 -0.83 -13.59
N VAL A 34 8.44 -1.08 -12.55
CA VAL A 34 8.81 -0.76 -11.17
C VAL A 34 9.66 -1.89 -10.58
N PRO A 35 10.87 -1.60 -10.05
CA PRO A 35 11.70 -2.60 -9.37
C PRO A 35 10.97 -3.25 -8.20
N ALA A 36 11.31 -4.51 -7.88
CA ALA A 36 10.68 -5.27 -6.80
C ALA A 36 10.61 -4.52 -5.45
N PHE A 37 11.64 -3.72 -5.13
CA PHE A 37 11.68 -2.89 -3.94
C PHE A 37 10.48 -1.92 -3.83
N TRP A 38 10.01 -1.40 -4.97
CA TRP A 38 8.94 -0.40 -5.03
C TRP A 38 7.56 -1.00 -5.31
N GLN A 39 7.44 -2.32 -5.49
CA GLN A 39 6.17 -3.06 -5.69
C GLN A 39 5.34 -3.19 -4.39
N ARG A 40 5.14 -2.05 -3.72
CA ARG A 40 4.49 -1.92 -2.41
C ARG A 40 3.03 -2.34 -2.43
N ARG A 41 2.33 -2.07 -3.54
CA ARG A 41 0.93 -2.48 -3.76
C ARG A 41 0.76 -3.99 -3.67
N GLU A 42 1.52 -4.75 -4.46
CA GLU A 42 1.45 -6.21 -4.42
C GLU A 42 1.80 -6.74 -3.03
N TRP A 43 2.80 -6.14 -2.37
CA TRP A 43 3.16 -6.53 -1.02
C TRP A 43 2.04 -6.29 0.00
N ILE A 44 1.32 -5.17 -0.05
CA ILE A 44 0.28 -4.85 0.94
C ILE A 44 -1.07 -5.53 0.65
N SER A 45 -1.45 -5.71 -0.63
CA SER A 45 -2.78 -6.22 -1.01
C SER A 45 -2.78 -7.62 -1.62
N GLY A 46 -1.64 -8.13 -2.11
CA GLY A 46 -1.57 -9.35 -2.91
C GLY A 46 -2.06 -9.18 -4.35
N PHE A 47 -2.45 -7.98 -4.77
CA PHE A 47 -2.87 -7.70 -6.14
C PHE A 47 -1.68 -7.58 -7.09
N THR A 48 -1.62 -8.48 -8.08
CA THR A 48 -0.51 -8.62 -9.04
C THR A 48 -0.77 -7.97 -10.39
N GLY A 49 -1.91 -7.30 -10.59
CA GLY A 49 -2.20 -6.57 -11.84
C GLY A 49 -1.24 -5.39 -12.04
N SER A 50 -1.04 -4.92 -13.28
CA SER A 50 0.00 -3.90 -13.54
C SER A 50 -0.35 -2.51 -13.01
N ALA A 51 -1.63 -2.12 -13.00
CA ALA A 51 -2.07 -0.75 -12.68
C ALA A 51 -3.04 -0.69 -11.50
N GLY A 52 -3.04 0.45 -10.80
CA GLY A 52 -3.96 0.75 -9.69
C GLY A 52 -3.19 1.06 -8.41
N ASP A 53 -3.75 1.94 -7.60
CA ASP A 53 -3.21 2.32 -6.28
C ASP A 53 -4.07 1.70 -5.19
N VAL A 54 -3.47 1.43 -4.03
CA VAL A 54 -4.22 0.93 -2.87
C VAL A 54 -4.44 2.08 -1.90
N VAL A 55 -5.67 2.22 -1.43
CA VAL A 55 -6.03 3.13 -0.35
C VAL A 55 -6.36 2.31 0.90
N VAL A 56 -5.73 2.65 2.02
CA VAL A 56 -6.02 2.04 3.32
C VAL A 56 -6.60 3.12 4.22
N THR A 57 -7.82 2.88 4.73
CA THR A 57 -8.41 3.64 5.83
C THR A 57 -8.34 2.82 7.11
N MET A 58 -8.82 3.39 8.21
CA MET A 58 -8.87 2.71 9.51
C MET A 58 -9.74 1.44 9.49
N ASP A 59 -10.73 1.38 8.60
CA ASP A 59 -11.75 0.34 8.52
C ASP A 59 -11.73 -0.43 7.19
N GLN A 60 -11.33 0.19 6.08
CA GLN A 60 -11.32 -0.41 4.74
C GLN A 60 -9.94 -0.42 4.09
N ALA A 61 -9.78 -1.23 3.05
CA ALA A 61 -8.60 -1.27 2.19
C ALA A 61 -9.01 -1.79 0.80
N GLY A 62 -8.56 -1.12 -0.26
CA GLY A 62 -8.89 -1.44 -1.65
C GLY A 62 -7.94 -0.79 -2.63
#